data_AF-A0A0P7VZZ2-F1
#
_entry.id   AF-A0A0P7VZZ2-F1
#
_cell.length_a   1.000
_cell.length_b   1.000
_cell.length_c   1.000
_cell.angle_alpha   90.00
_cell.angle_beta   90.00
_cell.angle_gamma   90.00
#
_symmetry.space_group_name_H-M   'P 1'
#
loop_
_entity.id
_entity.type
_entity.pdbx_description
1 polymer ?
#
loop_
_entity_poly.entity_id
_entity_poly.type
_entity_poly.pdbx_seq_one_letter_code
_entity_poly.pdbx_strand_id
1 'polypeptide(L)' 'MDDWNFNCPAYLAQRFWIYCAERDQTPGAMLRRFMIDQISKADPGFEPELEAWMEAEDAKRPRPAPGRVKVSTQR' A
#
# COMPACT_ATOMS: atom_id res chain seq x y z
N MET A 1 -16.52 3.21 7.58
CA MET A 1 -15.67 2.04 7.27
C MET A 1 -16.63 0.93 7.02
N ASP A 2 -16.87 0.59 5.76
CA ASP A 2 -17.66 -0.58 5.41
C ASP A 2 -16.78 -1.81 5.68
N ASP A 3 -17.16 -2.62 6.67
CA ASP A 3 -16.48 -3.87 6.98
C ASP A 3 -16.83 -4.92 5.91
N TRP A 4 -16.01 -4.96 4.87
CA TRP A 4 -16.05 -6.03 3.87
C TRP A 4 -15.49 -7.30 4.49
N ASN A 5 -16.38 -8.18 4.99
CA ASN A 5 -15.98 -9.48 5.52
C ASN A 5 -15.45 -10.37 4.40
N PHE A 6 -14.12 -10.44 4.29
CA PHE A 6 -13.44 -11.35 3.36
C PHE A 6 -13.55 -12.79 3.88
N ASN A 7 -14.49 -13.56 3.33
CA ASN A 7 -14.65 -14.97 3.67
C ASN A 7 -13.56 -15.80 2.95
N CYS A 8 -12.43 -16.01 3.63
CA CYS A 8 -11.33 -16.83 3.13
C CYS A 8 -11.32 -18.20 3.83
N PRO A 9 -11.43 -19.31 3.08
CA PRO A 9 -11.21 -20.65 3.63
C PRO A 9 -9.88 -20.76 4.37
N ALA A 10 -9.87 -21.39 5.54
CA ALA A 10 -8.69 -21.45 6.42
C ALA A 10 -7.43 -21.99 5.72
N TYR A 11 -7.57 -23.00 4.87
CA TYR A 11 -6.47 -23.56 4.07
C TYR A 11 -5.86 -22.52 3.11
N LEU A 12 -6.69 -21.71 2.44
CA LEU A 12 -6.23 -20.67 1.54
C LEU A 12 -5.56 -19.53 2.31
N ALA A 13 -6.13 -19.14 3.45
CA ALA A 13 -5.51 -18.15 4.34
C ALA A 13 -4.12 -18.61 4.75
N GLN A 14 -3.96 -19.85 5.22
CA GLN A 14 -2.66 -20.39 5.62
C GLN A 14 -1.63 -20.36 4.49
N ARG A 15 -2.02 -20.80 3.28
CA ARG A 15 -1.12 -20.73 2.11
C ARG A 15 -0.73 -19.30 1.75
N PHE A 16 -1.68 -18.37 1.86
CA PHE A 16 -1.43 -16.96 1.63
C PHE A 16 -0.43 -16.39 2.65
N TRP A 17 -0.58 -16.71 3.93
CA TRP A 17 0.38 -16.31 4.97
C TRP A 17 1.79 -16.82 4.71
N ILE A 18 1.93 -18.08 4.30
CA ILE A 18 3.23 -18.65 3.93
C ILE A 18 3.83 -17.90 2.73
N TYR A 19 3.03 -17.64 1.70
CA TYR A 19 3.46 -16.91 0.51
C TYR A 19 3.95 -15.49 0.82
N CYS A 20 3.30 -14.80 1.76
CA CYS A 20 3.73 -13.50 2.29
C CYS A 20 5.09 -13.59 3.01
N ALA A 21 5.26 -14.59 3.88
CA ALA A 21 6.49 -14.80 4.64
C ALA A 21 7.70 -15.08 3.73
N GLU A 22 7.53 -15.90 2.68
CA GLU A 22 8.57 -16.19 1.69
C GLU A 22 9.08 -14.93 0.94
N ARG A 23 8.28 -13.87 0.91
CA ARG A 23 8.57 -12.62 0.19
C ARG A 23 8.93 -11.47 1.10
N ASP A 24 8.99 -11.71 2.41
CA ASP A 24 9.19 -10.68 3.43
C ASP A 24 8.18 -9.52 3.29
N GLN A 25 6.92 -9.85 2.97
CA GLN A 25 5.85 -8.87 2.78
C GLN A 25 4.71 -9.08 3.78
N THR A 26 4.10 -7.98 4.20
CA THR A 26 2.87 -8.05 5.01
C THR A 26 1.68 -8.46 4.15
N PRO A 27 0.67 -9.14 4.72
CA PRO A 27 -0.56 -9.51 4.00
C PRO A 27 -1.23 -8.32 3.32
N GLY A 28 -1.30 -7.17 4.01
CA GLY A 28 -1.88 -5.95 3.45
C GLY A 28 -1.10 -5.40 2.25
N ALA A 29 0.23 -5.47 2.28
CA ALA A 29 1.05 -5.06 1.15
C ALA A 29 0.87 -5.97 -0.07
N MET A 30 0.84 -7.30 0.17
CA MET A 30 0.57 -8.28 -0.89
C MET A 30 -0.82 -8.07 -1.48
N LEU A 31 -1.86 -7.96 -0.63
CA LEU A 31 -3.24 -7.77 -1.08
C LEU A 31 -3.40 -6.50 -1.92
N ARG A 32 -2.84 -5.37 -1.48
CA ARG A 32 -2.86 -4.13 -2.27
C ARG A 32 -2.22 -4.31 -3.64
N ARG A 33 -1.04 -4.94 -3.69
CA ARG A 33 -0.35 -5.21 -4.95
C ARG A 33 -1.18 -6.11 -5.87
N PHE A 34 -1.76 -7.16 -5.31
CA PHE A 34 -2.63 -8.06 -6.06
C PHE A 34 -3.86 -7.33 -6.60
N MET A 35 -4.54 -6.52 -5.78
CA MET A 35 -5.70 -5.75 -6.22
C MET A 35 -5.35 -4.80 -7.37
N ILE A 36 -4.25 -4.06 -7.26
CA ILE A 36 -3.77 -3.17 -8.34
C ILE A 36 -3.59 -3.98 -9.63
N ASP A 37 -2.82 -5.08 -9.57
CA ASP A 37 -2.56 -5.92 -10.74
C ASP A 37 -3.84 -6.50 -11.37
N GLN A 38 -4.81 -6.94 -10.56
CA GLN A 38 -6.07 -7.48 -11.07
C GLN A 38 -6.98 -6.41 -11.67
N ILE A 39 -7.05 -5.22 -11.06
CA ILE A 39 -7.87 -4.12 -11.58
C ILE A 39 -7.24 -3.58 -12.86
N SER A 40 -5.92 -3.34 -12.91
CA SER A 40 -5.23 -2.90 -14.13
C SER A 40 -5.47 -3.83 -15.33
N LYS A 41 -5.55 -5.15 -15.08
CA LYS A 41 -5.85 -6.13 -16.13
C LYS A 41 -7.30 -6.09 -16.60
N ALA A 42 -8.23 -5.76 -15.71
CA ALA A 42 -9.66 -5.69 -16.02
C ALA A 42 -10.07 -4.33 -16.62
N ASP A 43 -9.37 -3.27 -16.24
CA ASP A 43 -9.66 -1.88 -16.60
C ASP A 43 -8.37 -1.13 -16.96
N PRO A 44 -8.09 -0.93 -18.27
CA PRO A 44 -6.95 -0.16 -18.72
C PRO A 44 -6.97 1.32 -18.29
N GLY A 45 -8.14 1.87 -17.93
CA GLY A 45 -8.28 3.24 -17.43
C GLY A 45 -7.88 3.41 -15.97
N PHE A 46 -7.71 2.31 -15.24
CA PHE A 46 -7.42 2.34 -13.80
C PHE A 46 -6.04 2.90 -13.47
N GLU A 47 -4.98 2.49 -14.17
CA GLU A 47 -3.63 2.96 -13.89
C GLU A 47 -3.46 4.48 -14.00
N PRO A 48 -3.91 5.15 -15.09
CA PRO A 48 -3.81 6.60 -15.17
C PRO A 48 -4.70 7.31 -14.14
N GLU A 49 -5.85 6.74 -13.76
CA GLU A 49 -6.68 7.30 -12.68
C GLU A 49 -5.99 7.19 -11.32
N LEU A 50 -5.38 6.04 -11.02
CA LEU A 50 -4.64 5.80 -9.78
C LEU A 50 -3.45 6.76 -9.65
N GLU A 51 -2.69 6.97 -10.72
CA GLU A 51 -1.56 7.90 -10.74
C GLU A 51 -2.02 9.34 -10.49
N ALA A 52 -3.08 9.80 -11.17
CA ALA A 52 -3.66 11.12 -10.96
C ALA A 52 -4.16 11.32 -9.51
N TRP A 53 -4.75 10.29 -8.91
CA TRP A 53 -5.17 10.32 -7.51
C TRP A 53 -3.98 10.43 -6.55
N MET A 54 -2.91 9.65 -6.77
CA MET A 54 -1.70 9.70 -5.94
C MET A 54 -1.03 11.07 -5.98
N GLU A 55 -0.92 11.69 -7.16
CA GLU A 55 -0.39 13.05 -7.31
C GLU A 55 -1.23 14.08 -6.55
N ALA A 56 -2.56 13.97 -6.63
CA ALA A 56 -3.48 14.84 -5.92
C ALA A 56 -3.38 14.69 -4.40
N GLU A 57 -3.15 13.47 -3.89
CA GLU A 57 -2.94 13.22 -2.46
C GLU A 57 -1.59 13.76 -1.96
N ASP A 58 -0.51 13.55 -2.72
CA ASP A 58 0.80 14.11 -2.36
C ASP A 58 0.80 15.65 -2.38
N ALA A 59 0.05 16.27 -3.30
CA ALA A 59 -0.13 17.72 -3.34
C ALA A 59 -0.86 18.29 -2.10
N LYS A 60 -1.70 17.47 -1.44
CA LYS A 60 -2.37 17.83 -0.17
C LYS A 60 -1.45 17.67 1.04
N ARG A 61 -0.35 16.92 0.90
CA ARG A 61 0.54 16.61 2.02
C ARG A 61 1.28 17.89 2.45
N PRO A 62 1.14 18.34 3.71
CA PRO A 62 1.77 19.58 4.15
C PRO A 62 3.28 19.44 4.07
N ARG A 63 3.94 20.44 3.45
CA ARG A 63 5.41 20.49 3.45
C ARG A 63 5.88 20.54 4.90
N PRO A 64 6.89 19.73 5.29
CA PRO A 64 7.47 19.85 6.61
C PRO A 64 7.96 21.28 6.79
N ALA A 65 7.59 21.90 7.92
CA ALA A 65 8.08 23.22 8.27
C ALA A 65 9.61 23.22 8.18
N PRO A 66 10.25 24.30 7.70
CA PRO A 66 11.71 24.38 7.65
C PRO A 66 12.28 24.28 9.08
N GLY A 67 12.64 23.07 9.48
CA GLY A 67 13.23 22.77 10.78
C GLY A 67 14.72 23.09 10.75
N ARG A 68 15.16 24.04 11.58
CA ARG A 68 16.58 24.24 11.92
C ARG A 68 17.18 22.90 12.38
N VAL A 69 18.10 22.35 11.60
CA VAL A 69 18.96 21.24 12.02
C VAL A 69 19.84 21.75 13.16
N LYS A 70 19.52 21.41 14.41
CA LYS A 70 20.48 21.52 15.52
C LYS A 70 21.39 20.29 15.45
N VAL A 71 22.54 20.45 14.80
CA VAL A 71 23.65 19.50 14.90
C VAL A 71 24.12 19.50 16.35
N SER A 72 23.71 18.49 17.13
CA SER A 72 24.34 18.22 18.43
C SER A 72 25.54 17.33 18.18
N THR A 73 26.71 17.95 18.00
CA THR A 73 28.01 17.28 18.14
C THR A 73 28.14 16.83 19.60
N GLN A 74 28.01 15.52 19.85
CA GLN A 74 28.43 14.93 21.11
C GLN A 74 29.97 14.93 21.17
N ARG A 75 30.47 15.21 22.37
CA ARG A 75 31.87 15.47 22.72
C ARG A 75 32.54 14.21 23.24
#